data_AF-A0AAV5A895-F1
#
_entry.id   AF-A0AAV5A895-F1
#
_cell.length_a   1.000
_cell.length_b   1.000
_cell.length_c   1.000
_cell.angle_alpha   90.00
_cell.angle_beta   90.00
_cell.angle_gamma   90.00
#
_symmetry.space_group_name_H-M   'P 1'
#
loop_
_entity.id
_entity.type
_entity.pdbx_description
1 polymer ?
#
loop_
_entity_poly.entity_id
_entity_poly.type
_entity_poly.pdbx_seq_one_letter_code
_entity_poly.pdbx_strand_id
1 'polypeptide(L)'
;MVFERLSSGKEYGDYLDVLLSKEKKNDVTEIRDMLMVLFLAGRDSTLGAFVWATYELCCNPEWILLLRKEIETVGTDNDVIPFKEIEKYHLHRAVLFETIRLWPGLPKNARVAMEDDVLPSINGSSFPAVKISKGDFVLWSDFSMMRDPGVWGPDAEKFNPARHLDVNGSPGEMLSTYEFISIISMIIRHFDIVPVQLQLNQRNLVEALSSFMEGPFRVTIKPREGTILSQL
;
A
#
# COMPACT_ATOMS: atom_id res chain seq x y z
N MET A 1 24.56 -3.88 14.15
CA MET A 1 24.08 -2.76 13.30
C MET A 1 24.42 -1.37 13.83
N VAL A 2 23.72 -0.78 14.81
CA VAL A 2 23.98 0.64 15.22
C VAL A 2 25.39 0.83 15.80
N PHE A 3 25.80 0.00 16.77
CA PHE A 3 27.16 0.05 17.34
C PHE A 3 28.25 -0.19 16.30
N GLU A 4 28.00 -1.10 15.35
CA GLU A 4 28.92 -1.44 14.27
C GLU A 4 29.08 -0.27 13.28
N ARG A 5 27.98 0.43 12.97
CA ARG A 5 27.98 1.65 12.15
C ARG A 5 28.77 2.77 12.84
N LEU A 6 28.54 2.99 14.13
CA LEU A 6 29.27 3.96 14.93
C LEU A 6 30.77 3.64 15.02
N SER A 7 31.14 2.36 15.16
CA SER A 7 32.56 1.95 15.24
C SER A 7 33.29 1.99 13.91
N SER A 8 32.60 1.73 12.80
CA SER A 8 33.21 1.72 11.47
C SER A 8 33.36 3.11 10.87
N GLY A 9 32.53 4.07 11.28
CA GLY A 9 32.53 5.44 10.76
C GLY A 9 32.16 5.53 9.27
N LYS A 10 31.64 4.44 8.69
CA LYS A 10 31.29 4.35 7.27
C LYS A 10 29.85 4.79 7.06
N GLU A 11 29.64 5.70 6.12
CA GLU A 11 28.32 6.11 5.64
C GLU A 11 27.90 5.25 4.44
N TYR A 12 26.62 4.90 4.40
CA TYR A 12 25.99 4.05 3.39
C TYR A 12 24.88 4.79 2.63
N GLY A 13 24.50 6.00 3.06
CA GLY A 13 23.44 6.80 2.47
C GLY A 13 22.04 6.26 2.78
N ASP A 14 21.89 5.51 3.88
CA ASP A 14 20.63 4.89 4.27
C ASP A 14 19.90 5.70 5.37
N TYR A 15 18.70 5.26 5.75
CA TYR A 15 17.92 5.94 6.79
C TYR A 15 18.61 5.92 8.16
N LEU A 16 19.44 4.92 8.46
CA LEU A 16 20.20 4.89 9.70
C LEU A 16 21.25 6.01 9.73
N ASP A 17 21.90 6.34 8.62
CA ASP A 17 22.80 7.50 8.55
C ASP A 17 22.06 8.82 8.80
N VAL A 18 20.81 8.93 8.31
CA VAL A 18 19.95 10.09 8.60
C VAL A 18 19.62 10.19 10.09
N LEU A 19 19.27 9.07 10.74
CA LEU A 19 19.02 9.05 12.18
C LEU A 19 20.28 9.39 12.99
N LEU A 20 21.43 8.84 12.61
CA LEU A 20 22.72 9.07 13.30
C LEU A 20 23.26 10.50 13.12
N SER A 21 22.86 11.20 12.06
CA SER A 21 23.25 12.59 11.80
C SER A 21 22.31 13.61 12.45
N LYS A 22 21.01 13.29 12.60
CA LYS A 22 20.00 14.16 13.21
C LYS A 22 19.91 14.01 14.72
N GLU A 23 19.88 12.78 15.22
CA GLU A 23 19.86 12.53 16.65
C GLU A 23 21.25 12.80 17.22
N LYS A 24 21.33 13.45 18.39
CA LYS A 24 22.59 13.47 19.14
C LYS A 24 22.98 12.01 19.31
N LYS A 25 24.19 11.64 18.85
CA LYS A 25 24.81 10.28 18.83
C LYS A 25 24.77 9.48 20.15
N ASN A 26 24.06 9.97 21.18
CA ASN A 26 24.13 9.55 22.56
C ASN A 26 22.97 8.64 23.00
N ASP A 27 21.87 8.52 22.23
CA ASP A 27 20.81 7.54 22.55
C ASP A 27 20.65 6.47 21.46
N VAL A 28 21.49 5.45 21.56
CA VAL A 28 21.43 4.26 20.69
C VAL A 28 20.11 3.49 20.88
N THR A 29 19.48 3.60 22.05
CA THR A 29 18.22 2.91 22.36
C THR A 29 17.08 3.53 21.57
N GLU A 30 17.00 4.86 21.57
CA GLU A 30 16.01 5.60 20.78
C GLU A 30 16.14 5.31 19.28
N ILE A 31 17.36 5.37 18.74
CA ILE A 31 17.61 5.05 17.32
C ILE A 31 17.18 3.62 16.98
N ARG A 32 17.50 2.64 17.85
CA ARG A 32 17.07 1.25 17.68
C ARG A 32 15.54 1.17 17.68
N ASP A 33 14.88 1.82 18.62
CA ASP A 33 13.43 1.74 18.78
C ASP A 33 12.70 2.41 17.60
N MET A 34 13.20 3.55 17.11
CA MET A 34 12.71 4.19 15.88
C MET A 34 12.85 3.26 14.66
N LEU A 35 14.00 2.60 14.51
CA LEU A 35 14.19 1.63 13.43
C LEU A 35 13.22 0.45 13.53
N MET A 36 12.99 -0.09 14.73
CA MET A 36 12.03 -1.17 14.94
C MET A 36 10.62 -0.74 14.56
N VAL A 37 10.19 0.46 14.97
CA VAL A 37 8.88 1.01 14.59
C VAL A 37 8.76 1.14 13.09
N LEU A 38 9.78 1.67 12.41
CA LEU A 38 9.78 1.80 10.95
C LEU A 38 9.65 0.44 10.25
N PHE A 39 10.43 -0.57 10.66
CA PHE A 39 10.37 -1.90 10.06
C PHE A 39 9.02 -2.58 10.28
N LEU A 40 8.45 -2.47 11.49
CA LEU A 40 7.15 -3.05 11.79
C LEU A 40 6.04 -2.36 11.00
N ALA A 41 6.05 -1.03 10.93
CA ALA A 41 5.05 -0.26 10.19
C ALA A 41 5.10 -0.55 8.69
N GLY A 42 6.31 -0.65 8.11
CA GLY A 42 6.51 -0.79 6.68
C GLY A 42 6.44 -2.22 6.13
N ARG A 43 6.67 -3.26 6.95
CA ARG A 43 6.74 -4.63 6.45
C ARG A 43 5.37 -5.20 6.09
N ASP A 44 4.49 -5.30 7.07
CA ASP A 44 3.25 -6.08 6.92
C ASP A 44 2.21 -5.32 6.08
N SER A 45 2.16 -4.00 6.21
CA SER A 45 1.28 -3.13 5.42
C SER A 45 1.65 -3.16 3.92
N THR A 46 2.95 -3.05 3.60
CA THR A 46 3.45 -3.10 2.23
C THR A 46 3.31 -4.51 1.64
N LEU A 47 3.66 -5.56 2.39
CA LEU A 47 3.45 -6.95 1.94
C LEU A 47 1.97 -7.20 1.62
N GLY A 48 1.06 -6.74 2.50
CA GLY A 48 -0.38 -6.83 2.28
C GLY A 48 -0.79 -6.16 0.98
N ALA A 49 -0.31 -4.93 0.71
CA ALA A 49 -0.59 -4.22 -0.53
C ALA A 49 -0.14 -5.01 -1.77
N PHE A 50 1.05 -5.63 -1.75
CA PHE A 50 1.53 -6.47 -2.86
C PHE A 50 0.69 -7.73 -3.08
N VAL A 51 0.35 -8.43 -1.99
CA VAL A 51 -0.45 -9.66 -2.05
C VAL A 51 -1.85 -9.37 -2.60
N TRP A 52 -2.51 -8.34 -2.06
CA TRP A 52 -3.85 -7.92 -2.51
C TRP A 52 -3.84 -7.36 -3.93
N ALA A 53 -2.85 -6.57 -4.31
CA ALA A 53 -2.73 -6.09 -5.69
C ALA A 53 -2.55 -7.25 -6.66
N THR A 54 -1.73 -8.25 -6.31
CA THR A 54 -1.53 -9.45 -7.13
C THR A 54 -2.84 -10.22 -7.26
N TYR A 55 -3.60 -10.37 -6.18
CA TYR A 55 -4.94 -10.99 -6.22
C TYR A 55 -5.90 -10.22 -7.14
N GLU A 56 -6.01 -8.90 -6.97
CA GLU A 56 -6.90 -8.08 -7.79
C GLU A 56 -6.48 -8.07 -9.26
N LEU A 57 -5.19 -8.06 -9.58
CA LEU A 57 -4.69 -8.18 -10.95
C LEU A 57 -4.98 -9.57 -11.55
N CYS A 58 -4.91 -10.65 -10.76
CA CYS A 58 -5.33 -11.98 -11.21
C CYS A 58 -6.84 -12.06 -11.47
N CYS A 59 -7.66 -11.34 -10.69
CA CYS A 59 -9.10 -11.25 -10.88
C CYS A 59 -9.50 -10.32 -12.04
N ASN A 60 -8.68 -9.32 -12.34
CA ASN A 60 -8.93 -8.27 -13.33
C ASN A 60 -7.74 -8.15 -14.32
N PRO A 61 -7.50 -9.19 -15.15
CA PRO A 61 -6.30 -9.29 -15.99
C PRO A 61 -6.19 -8.20 -17.08
N GLU A 62 -7.28 -7.51 -17.41
CA GLU A 62 -7.25 -6.35 -18.31
C GLU A 62 -6.35 -5.24 -17.79
N TRP A 63 -6.23 -5.08 -16.47
CA TRP A 63 -5.31 -4.11 -15.87
C TRP A 63 -3.86 -4.51 -16.09
N ILE A 64 -3.51 -5.80 -16.06
CA ILE A 64 -2.15 -6.26 -16.36
C ILE A 64 -1.74 -5.82 -17.77
N LEU A 65 -2.65 -5.91 -18.75
CA LEU A 65 -2.37 -5.47 -20.13
C LEU A 65 -2.15 -3.96 -20.21
N LEU A 66 -2.95 -3.17 -19.50
CA LEU A 66 -2.81 -1.71 -19.43
C LEU A 66 -1.50 -1.29 -18.75
N LEU A 67 -1.14 -1.95 -17.64
CA LEU A 67 0.11 -1.70 -16.94
C LEU A 67 1.33 -2.04 -17.79
N ARG A 68 1.29 -3.16 -18.55
CA ARG A 68 2.34 -3.52 -19.51
C ARG A 68 2.51 -2.45 -20.60
N LYS A 69 1.40 -1.94 -21.14
CA LYS A 69 1.43 -0.84 -22.11
C LYS A 69 2.01 0.45 -21.51
N GLU A 70 1.71 0.75 -20.25
CA GLU A 70 2.34 1.87 -19.53
C GLU A 70 3.85 1.67 -19.41
N ILE A 71 4.31 0.47 -19.06
CA ILE A 71 5.75 0.13 -19.01
C ILE A 71 6.41 0.34 -20.37
N GLU A 72 5.77 -0.09 -21.46
CA GLU A 72 6.29 0.10 -22.82
C GLU A 72 6.34 1.58 -23.25
N THR A 73 5.43 2.40 -22.74
CA THR A 73 5.32 3.83 -23.10
C THR A 73 6.27 4.71 -22.29
N VAL A 74 6.37 4.44 -20.99
CA VAL A 74 7.17 5.23 -20.03
C VAL A 74 8.60 4.70 -19.94
N GLY A 75 8.77 3.39 -20.06
CA GLY A 75 9.98 2.68 -19.73
C GLY A 75 11.15 3.03 -20.64
N THR A 76 12.34 2.89 -20.07
CA THR A 76 13.58 2.76 -20.81
C THR A 76 13.81 1.29 -21.19
N ASP A 77 14.67 1.00 -22.16
CA ASP A 77 15.05 -0.38 -22.53
C ASP A 77 15.62 -1.21 -21.35
N ASN A 78 15.97 -0.55 -20.23
CA ASN A 78 16.46 -1.18 -19.02
C ASN A 78 15.34 -1.66 -18.08
N ASP A 79 15.62 -2.74 -17.33
CA ASP A 79 14.73 -3.29 -16.30
C ASP A 79 14.62 -2.43 -15.03
N VAL A 80 15.51 -1.45 -14.85
CA VAL A 80 15.54 -0.57 -13.68
C VAL A 80 14.82 0.74 -13.99
N ILE A 81 13.71 1.00 -13.28
CA ILE A 81 12.96 2.25 -13.36
C ILE A 81 13.69 3.34 -12.55
N PRO A 82 14.16 4.43 -13.19
CA PRO A 82 14.79 5.53 -12.46
C PRO A 82 13.77 6.25 -11.57
N PHE A 83 14.20 6.73 -10.40
CA PHE A 83 13.31 7.37 -9.43
C PHE A 83 12.51 8.56 -10.02
N LYS A 84 13.15 9.37 -10.87
CA LYS A 84 12.51 10.52 -11.54
C LYS A 84 11.40 10.14 -12.53
N GLU A 85 11.31 8.88 -12.94
CA GLU A 85 10.35 8.41 -13.94
C GLU A 85 9.09 7.81 -13.28
N ILE A 86 9.12 7.56 -11.96
CA ILE A 86 8.01 6.95 -11.21
C ILE A 86 6.70 7.72 -11.37
N GLU A 87 6.79 9.05 -11.39
CA GLU A 87 5.62 9.94 -11.49
C GLU A 87 4.80 9.71 -12.76
N LYS A 88 5.42 9.15 -13.80
CA LYS A 88 4.77 8.86 -15.09
C LYS A 88 3.97 7.54 -15.08
N TYR A 89 4.12 6.70 -14.05
CA TYR A 89 3.42 5.42 -13.92
C TYR A 89 2.03 5.59 -13.27
N HIS A 90 1.16 6.38 -13.91
CA HIS A 90 -0.15 6.75 -13.39
C HIS A 90 -1.08 5.54 -13.18
N LEU A 91 -1.06 4.56 -14.09
CA LEU A 91 -1.88 3.36 -13.99
C LEU A 91 -1.39 2.45 -12.85
N HIS A 92 -0.08 2.28 -12.66
CA HIS A 92 0.43 1.53 -11.49
C HIS A 92 0.03 2.20 -10.18
N ARG A 93 0.13 3.54 -10.11
CA ARG A 93 -0.34 4.31 -8.92
C ARG A 93 -1.83 4.09 -8.68
N ALA A 94 -2.64 4.14 -9.73
CA ALA A 94 -4.07 3.93 -9.65
C ALA A 94 -4.42 2.51 -9.16
N VAL A 95 -3.69 1.49 -9.63
CA VAL A 95 -3.83 0.11 -9.17
C VAL A 95 -3.46 -0.02 -7.69
N LEU A 96 -2.37 0.60 -7.25
CA LEU A 96 -1.98 0.61 -5.83
C LEU A 96 -3.06 1.28 -4.98
N PHE A 97 -3.53 2.45 -5.38
CA PHE A 97 -4.52 3.23 -4.62
C PHE A 97 -5.86 2.52 -4.54
N GLU A 98 -6.30 1.87 -5.61
CA GLU A 98 -7.51 1.05 -5.57
C GLU A 98 -7.33 -0.20 -4.73
N THR A 99 -6.13 -0.80 -4.76
CA THR A 99 -5.79 -1.94 -3.91
C THR A 99 -5.90 -1.55 -2.44
N ILE A 100 -5.25 -0.48 -1.99
CA ILE A 100 -5.29 -0.08 -0.57
C ILE A 100 -6.64 0.50 -0.15
N ARG A 101 -7.45 1.01 -1.09
CA ARG A 101 -8.85 1.41 -0.83
C ARG A 101 -9.68 0.18 -0.46
N LEU A 102 -9.59 -0.89 -1.24
CA LEU A 102 -10.29 -2.12 -0.91
C LEU A 102 -9.61 -2.85 0.26
N TRP A 103 -8.29 -2.87 0.31
CA TRP A 103 -7.52 -3.71 1.24
C TRP A 103 -6.55 -2.85 2.05
N PRO A 104 -7.07 -2.00 2.96
CA PRO A 104 -6.23 -1.11 3.75
C PRO A 104 -5.34 -1.92 4.70
N GLY A 105 -4.06 -1.53 4.78
CA GLY A 105 -3.09 -2.13 5.71
C GLY A 105 -3.44 -1.93 7.19
N LEU A 106 -4.32 -0.99 7.50
CA LEU A 106 -4.92 -0.80 8.82
C LEU A 106 -6.44 -0.58 8.64
N PRO A 107 -7.26 -1.65 8.68
CA PRO A 107 -8.68 -1.54 8.37
C PRO A 107 -9.50 -0.83 9.44
N LYS A 108 -8.94 -0.66 10.65
CA LYS A 108 -9.59 -0.02 11.80
C LYS A 108 -8.63 0.89 12.52
N ASN A 109 -9.16 2.01 12.99
CA ASN A 109 -8.41 2.99 13.76
C ASN A 109 -9.18 3.40 15.00
N ALA A 110 -8.43 3.88 16.00
CA ALA A 110 -8.99 4.42 17.22
C ALA A 110 -8.21 5.65 17.68
N ARG A 111 -8.91 6.56 18.37
CA ARG A 111 -8.33 7.66 19.15
C ARG A 111 -8.97 7.67 20.53
N VAL A 112 -8.26 8.22 21.51
CA VAL A 112 -8.78 8.43 22.87
C VAL A 112 -9.05 9.92 23.03
N ALA A 113 -10.24 10.28 23.50
CA ALA A 113 -10.59 11.65 23.81
C ALA A 113 -9.75 12.17 24.99
N MET A 114 -8.98 13.23 24.77
CA MET A 114 -8.10 13.80 25.81
C MET A 114 -8.84 14.74 26.77
N GLU A 115 -10.01 15.21 26.35
CA GLU A 115 -10.95 16.05 27.09
C GLU A 115 -12.39 15.75 26.65
N ASP A 116 -13.37 16.26 27.38
CA ASP A 116 -14.77 16.16 27.00
C ASP A 116 -15.03 17.00 25.74
N ASP A 117 -15.74 16.44 24.78
CA ASP A 117 -16.04 17.09 23.50
C ASP A 117 -17.38 16.58 22.92
N VAL A 118 -17.78 17.11 21.77
CA VAL A 118 -18.99 16.71 21.06
C VAL A 118 -18.67 16.46 19.59
N LEU A 119 -18.77 15.21 19.17
CA LEU A 119 -18.75 14.87 17.75
C LEU A 119 -19.97 15.53 17.08
N PRO A 120 -19.77 16.29 15.99
CA PRO A 120 -20.85 17.03 15.36
C PRO A 120 -21.90 16.09 14.76
N SER A 121 -23.14 16.56 14.68
CA SER A 121 -24.15 15.89 13.87
C SER A 121 -23.71 15.90 12.40
N ILE A 122 -23.94 14.81 11.69
CA ILE A 122 -23.64 14.74 10.27
C ILE A 122 -24.82 15.35 9.51
N ASN A 123 -24.60 16.53 8.92
CA ASN A 123 -25.60 17.24 8.12
C ASN A 123 -26.14 16.34 6.99
N GLY A 124 -27.46 16.25 6.88
CA GLY A 124 -28.12 15.39 5.90
C GLY A 124 -28.24 13.91 6.29
N SER A 125 -27.86 13.55 7.52
CA SER A 125 -28.09 12.20 8.09
C SER A 125 -28.97 12.26 9.34
N SER A 126 -29.42 11.10 9.81
CA SER A 126 -30.12 10.95 11.09
C SER A 126 -29.20 10.88 12.31
N PHE A 127 -27.87 10.96 12.13
CA PHE A 127 -26.92 10.86 13.23
C PHE A 127 -26.83 12.18 13.99
N PRO A 128 -27.27 12.21 15.27
CA PRO A 128 -27.20 13.41 16.10
C PRO A 128 -25.76 13.69 16.51
N ALA A 129 -25.54 14.88 17.07
CA ALA A 129 -24.29 15.17 17.75
C ALA A 129 -24.09 14.21 18.93
N VAL A 130 -22.90 13.68 19.10
CA VAL A 130 -22.57 12.67 20.12
C VAL A 130 -21.58 13.28 21.10
N LYS A 131 -21.98 13.37 22.37
CA LYS A 131 -21.05 13.76 23.44
C LYS A 131 -20.03 12.65 23.66
N ILE A 132 -18.76 13.02 23.74
CA ILE A 132 -17.65 12.15 24.11
C ILE A 132 -17.02 12.69 25.39
N SER A 133 -16.74 11.81 26.34
CA SER A 133 -16.08 12.17 27.60
C SER A 133 -14.58 11.90 27.47
N LYS A 134 -13.78 12.62 28.26
CA LYS A 134 -12.37 12.32 28.41
C LYS A 134 -12.15 10.83 28.75
N GLY A 135 -11.31 10.17 27.97
CA GLY A 135 -11.01 8.74 28.08
C GLY A 135 -11.85 7.85 27.18
N ASP A 136 -12.89 8.36 26.52
CA ASP A 136 -13.67 7.58 25.55
C ASP A 136 -12.82 7.24 24.32
N PHE A 137 -13.03 6.04 23.78
CA PHE A 137 -12.48 5.64 22.49
C PHE A 137 -13.40 6.07 21.34
N VAL A 138 -12.84 6.78 20.38
CA VAL A 138 -13.47 7.06 19.08
C VAL A 138 -12.88 6.10 18.06
N LEU A 139 -13.70 5.18 17.54
CA LEU A 139 -13.28 4.16 16.58
C LEU A 139 -13.94 4.37 15.22
N TRP A 140 -13.22 4.03 14.15
CA TRP A 140 -13.78 3.95 12.81
C TRP A 140 -13.16 2.80 12.01
N SER A 141 -13.82 2.44 10.90
CA SER A 141 -13.44 1.35 10.01
C SER A 141 -13.14 1.92 8.64
N ASP A 142 -11.85 2.07 8.31
CA ASP A 142 -11.40 2.47 6.99
C ASP A 142 -11.92 1.48 5.94
N PHE A 143 -11.89 0.18 6.26
CA PHE A 143 -12.41 -0.87 5.39
C PHE A 143 -13.88 -0.65 4.98
N SER A 144 -14.72 -0.23 5.93
CA SER A 144 -16.14 0.03 5.69
C SER A 144 -16.37 1.36 5.00
N MET A 145 -15.70 2.42 5.46
CA MET A 145 -15.82 3.77 4.88
C MET A 145 -15.36 3.80 3.42
N MET A 146 -14.29 3.06 3.09
CA MET A 146 -13.76 2.95 1.74
C MET A 146 -14.68 2.17 0.79
N ARG A 147 -15.78 1.58 1.28
CA ARG A 147 -16.78 0.84 0.50
C ARG A 147 -18.17 1.48 0.55
N ASP A 148 -18.32 2.62 1.21
CA ASP A 148 -19.61 3.30 1.30
C ASP A 148 -20.06 3.77 -0.10
N PRO A 149 -21.19 3.26 -0.64
CA PRO A 149 -21.69 3.69 -1.93
C PRO A 149 -22.10 5.17 -1.97
N GLY A 150 -22.40 5.78 -0.83
CA GLY A 150 -22.67 7.21 -0.71
C GLY A 150 -21.44 8.09 -0.98
N VAL A 151 -20.24 7.53 -0.79
CA VAL A 151 -18.95 8.22 -1.03
C VAL A 151 -18.34 7.75 -2.36
N TRP A 152 -18.30 6.44 -2.60
CA TRP A 152 -17.57 5.83 -3.70
C TRP A 152 -18.45 5.41 -4.89
N GLY A 153 -19.77 5.62 -4.79
CA GLY A 153 -20.73 5.28 -5.83
C GLY A 153 -21.21 3.82 -5.78
N PRO A 154 -22.13 3.43 -6.67
CA PRO A 154 -22.74 2.09 -6.66
C PRO A 154 -21.76 0.95 -6.94
N ASP A 155 -20.56 1.26 -7.45
CA ASP A 155 -19.49 0.31 -7.71
C ASP A 155 -18.41 0.28 -6.61
N ALA A 156 -18.68 0.85 -5.43
CA ALA A 156 -17.72 0.96 -4.33
C ALA A 156 -17.04 -0.36 -3.95
N GLU A 157 -17.71 -1.49 -4.12
CA GLU A 157 -17.15 -2.81 -3.83
C GLU A 157 -16.29 -3.41 -4.96
N LYS A 158 -16.30 -2.81 -6.15
CA LYS A 158 -15.57 -3.30 -7.33
C LYS A 158 -14.17 -2.70 -7.37
N PHE A 159 -13.22 -3.50 -7.82
CA PHE A 159 -11.88 -3.04 -8.15
C PHE A 159 -11.93 -2.24 -9.46
N ASN A 160 -11.80 -0.92 -9.35
CA ASN A 160 -11.83 0.00 -10.48
C ASN A 160 -10.73 1.08 -10.33
N PRO A 161 -9.47 0.76 -10.69
CA PRO A 161 -8.36 1.71 -10.68
C PRO A 161 -8.62 3.02 -11.43
N ALA A 162 -9.46 3.02 -12.47
CA ALA A 162 -9.74 4.22 -13.26
C ALA A 162 -10.28 5.40 -12.42
N ARG A 163 -10.87 5.13 -11.24
CA ARG A 163 -11.34 6.18 -10.32
C ARG A 163 -10.24 7.07 -9.77
N HIS A 164 -8.98 6.63 -9.82
CA HIS A 164 -7.81 7.36 -9.33
C HIS A 164 -7.03 8.07 -10.46
N LEU A 165 -7.60 8.16 -11.67
CA LEU A 165 -6.95 8.77 -12.84
C LEU A 165 -7.41 10.21 -13.16
N ASP A 166 -8.31 10.80 -12.37
CA ASP A 166 -8.86 12.14 -12.63
C ASP A 166 -7.89 13.30 -12.26
N VAL A 167 -8.05 14.44 -12.95
CA VAL A 167 -7.12 15.58 -13.06
C VAL A 167 -6.91 16.35 -11.73
N ASN A 168 -7.76 16.13 -10.72
CA ASN A 168 -7.78 16.92 -9.48
C ASN A 168 -7.29 16.17 -8.23
N GLY A 169 -6.70 14.99 -8.33
CA GLY A 169 -6.12 14.37 -7.14
C GLY A 169 -5.52 12.99 -7.32
N SER A 170 -4.19 12.93 -7.26
CA SER A 170 -3.50 11.76 -6.73
C SER A 170 -2.85 12.18 -5.41
N PRO A 171 -3.51 11.99 -4.26
CA PRO A 171 -2.91 12.30 -2.97
C PRO A 171 -1.90 11.20 -2.63
N GLY A 172 -0.62 11.56 -2.55
CA GLY A 172 0.40 10.75 -1.89
C GLY A 172 1.65 10.57 -2.74
N GLU A 173 2.69 11.33 -2.40
CA GLU A 173 4.07 10.86 -2.56
C GLU A 173 4.40 10.09 -1.27
N MET A 174 4.55 8.78 -1.38
CA MET A 174 5.10 7.95 -0.30
C MET A 174 6.11 6.97 -0.91
N LEU A 175 7.17 6.69 -0.17
CA LEU A 175 8.22 5.73 -0.54
C LEU A 175 7.66 4.35 -0.97
N SER A 176 6.52 3.93 -0.41
CA SER A 176 5.83 2.68 -0.76
C SER A 176 5.32 2.65 -2.20
N THR A 177 5.04 3.80 -2.81
CA THR A 177 4.62 3.89 -4.22
C THR A 177 5.77 3.51 -5.15
N TYR A 178 7.01 3.91 -4.83
CA TYR A 178 8.18 3.52 -5.62
C TYR A 178 8.38 2.01 -5.62
N GLU A 179 8.41 1.42 -4.42
CA GLU A 179 8.62 -0.02 -4.24
C GLU A 179 7.58 -0.82 -5.03
N PHE A 180 6.30 -0.42 -4.91
CA PHE A 180 5.20 -1.04 -5.65
C PHE A 180 5.39 -0.97 -7.16
N ILE A 181 5.64 0.23 -7.70
CA ILE A 181 5.80 0.44 -9.14
C ILE A 181 6.97 -0.39 -9.66
N SER A 182 8.14 -0.31 -9.02
CA SER A 182 9.33 -1.04 -9.45
C SER A 182 9.13 -2.55 -9.45
N ILE A 183 8.61 -3.12 -8.36
CA ILE A 183 8.47 -4.57 -8.23
C ILE A 183 7.35 -5.10 -9.14
N ILE A 184 6.17 -4.48 -9.14
CA ILE A 184 5.07 -4.92 -10.01
C ILE A 184 5.45 -4.78 -11.47
N SER A 185 6.06 -3.67 -11.88
CA SER A 185 6.53 -3.49 -13.26
C SER A 185 7.50 -4.59 -13.67
N MET A 186 8.51 -4.90 -12.83
CA MET A 186 9.47 -5.96 -13.11
C MET A 186 8.80 -7.33 -13.24
N ILE A 187 7.89 -7.66 -12.33
CA ILE A 187 7.19 -8.95 -12.34
C ILE A 187 6.32 -9.09 -13.59
N ILE A 188 5.43 -8.13 -13.86
CA ILE A 188 4.47 -8.27 -14.96
C ILE A 188 5.10 -8.09 -16.34
N ARG A 189 6.27 -7.42 -16.42
CA ARG A 189 7.06 -7.31 -17.65
C ARG A 189 7.56 -8.67 -18.11
N HIS A 190 8.10 -9.46 -17.17
CA HIS A 190 8.81 -10.72 -17.45
C HIS A 190 7.96 -11.98 -17.24
N PHE A 191 6.90 -11.89 -16.44
CA PHE A 191 6.12 -13.06 -16.06
C PHE A 191 4.62 -12.86 -16.26
N ASP A 192 3.96 -13.96 -16.61
CA ASP A 192 2.52 -14.13 -16.47
C ASP A 192 2.22 -14.77 -15.10
N ILE A 193 1.32 -14.14 -14.35
CA ILE A 193 0.86 -14.61 -13.05
C ILE A 193 -0.49 -15.29 -13.26
N VAL A 194 -0.51 -16.61 -13.19
CA VAL A 194 -1.71 -17.43 -13.43
C VAL A 194 -2.23 -17.98 -12.10
N PRO A 195 -3.42 -17.58 -11.63
CA PRO A 195 -3.95 -18.09 -10.37
C PRO A 195 -4.26 -19.59 -10.48
N VAL A 196 -3.86 -20.38 -9.48
CA VAL A 196 -4.11 -21.83 -9.43
C VAL A 196 -5.56 -22.14 -9.07
N GLN A 197 -6.12 -21.34 -8.16
CA GLN A 197 -7.53 -21.39 -7.78
C GLN A 197 -7.94 -19.98 -7.37
N LEU A 198 -8.80 -19.35 -8.16
CA LEU A 198 -9.43 -18.10 -7.76
C LEU A 198 -10.62 -18.42 -6.87
N GLN A 199 -10.49 -18.19 -5.57
CA GLN A 199 -11.67 -17.97 -4.73
C GLN A 199 -12.19 -16.57 -5.05
N LEU A 200 -13.00 -16.50 -6.10
CA LEU A 200 -13.70 -15.27 -6.46
C LEU A 200 -14.69 -14.93 -5.34
N ASN A 201 -14.57 -13.72 -4.79
CA ASN A 201 -15.60 -13.07 -3.99
C ASN A 201 -15.96 -13.69 -2.62
N GLN A 202 -15.11 -14.51 -2.00
CA GLN A 202 -15.31 -14.87 -0.58
C GLN A 202 -14.52 -13.92 0.32
N ARG A 203 -15.00 -12.67 0.40
CA ARG A 203 -14.52 -11.72 1.41
C ARG A 203 -15.00 -12.18 2.78
N ASN A 204 -14.08 -12.46 3.69
CA ASN A 204 -14.42 -12.94 5.03
C ASN A 204 -14.34 -11.79 6.05
N LEU A 205 -14.90 -12.03 7.24
CA LEU A 205 -14.87 -11.06 8.33
C LEU A 205 -13.44 -10.79 8.85
N VAL A 206 -12.50 -11.72 8.64
CA VAL A 206 -11.12 -11.59 9.10
C VAL A 206 -10.39 -10.49 8.32
N GLU A 207 -10.68 -10.35 7.03
CA GLU A 207 -10.13 -9.30 6.16
C GLU A 207 -10.67 -7.90 6.50
N ALA A 208 -11.83 -7.81 7.14
CA ALA A 208 -12.33 -6.56 7.71
C ALA A 208 -11.62 -6.18 9.04
N LEU A 209 -10.82 -7.08 9.60
CA LEU A 209 -10.14 -6.95 10.89
C LEU A 209 -8.61 -6.97 10.79
N SER A 210 -8.06 -7.46 9.68
CA SER A 210 -6.62 -7.62 9.48
C SER A 210 -6.20 -7.17 8.08
N SER A 211 -4.93 -6.82 7.93
CA SER A 211 -4.30 -6.53 6.63
C SER A 211 -3.96 -7.80 5.83
N PHE A 212 -4.11 -8.97 6.43
CA PHE A 212 -3.68 -10.23 5.85
C PHE A 212 -4.81 -10.91 5.07
N MET A 213 -4.42 -11.56 3.98
CA MET A 213 -5.31 -12.45 3.24
C MET A 213 -5.49 -13.76 4.01
N GLU A 214 -6.74 -14.15 4.22
CA GLU A 214 -7.05 -15.43 4.85
C GLU A 214 -6.94 -16.56 3.82
N GLY A 215 -6.22 -17.63 4.17
CA GLY A 215 -6.13 -18.83 3.35
C GLY A 215 -5.04 -18.79 2.26
N PRO A 216 -4.90 -19.90 1.50
CA PRO A 216 -3.81 -20.04 0.55
C PRO A 216 -4.12 -19.35 -0.78
N PHE A 217 -3.51 -18.20 -1.03
CA PHE A 217 -3.42 -17.64 -2.38
C PHE A 217 -2.23 -18.22 -3.12
N ARG A 218 -2.52 -19.00 -4.18
CA ARG A 218 -1.51 -19.71 -4.98
C ARG A 218 -1.55 -19.25 -6.41
N VAL A 219 -0.39 -18.85 -6.92
CA VAL A 219 -0.18 -18.46 -8.31
C VAL A 219 0.90 -19.33 -8.94
N THR A 220 0.76 -19.61 -10.22
CA THR A 220 1.81 -20.15 -11.08
C THR A 220 2.45 -18.99 -11.82
N ILE A 221 3.77 -18.88 -11.74
CA ILE A 221 4.55 -17.86 -12.45
C ILE A 221 5.12 -18.50 -13.71
N LYS A 222 4.82 -17.94 -14.88
CA LYS A 222 5.34 -18.39 -16.17
C LYS A 222 6.15 -17.27 -16.83
N PRO A 223 7.39 -17.52 -17.28
CA PRO A 223 8.12 -16.54 -18.07
C PRO A 223 7.35 -16.20 -19.34
N ARG A 224 7.30 -14.93 -19.70
CA ARG A 224 6.72 -14.48 -20.98
C ARG A 224 7.66 -14.79 -22.13
N GLU A 225 7.12 -15.02 -23.32
CA GLU A 225 7.91 -15.19 -24.54
C GLU A 225 8.88 -14.00 -24.72
N GLY A 226 10.16 -14.32 -24.97
CA GLY A 226 11.24 -13.33 -25.06
C GLY A 226 11.95 -13.01 -23.74
N THR A 227 11.50 -13.55 -22.60
CA THR A 227 12.18 -13.38 -21.30
C THR A 227 13.44 -14.23 -21.23
N ILE A 228 14.61 -13.60 -21.25
CA ILE A 228 15.90 -14.30 -21.10
C ILE A 228 16.24 -14.39 -19.61
N LEU A 229 15.99 -15.56 -19.01
CA LEU A 229 16.23 -15.78 -17.57
C LEU A 229 17.71 -15.67 -17.15
N SER A 230 18.65 -15.67 -18.09
CA SER A 230 20.09 -15.52 -17.80
C SER A 230 20.55 -14.08 -17.60
N GLN A 231 19.63 -13.10 -17.64
CA GLN A 231 19.90 -11.66 -17.46
C GLN A 231 19.18 -11.06 -16.24
N LEU A 232 18.41 -11.87 -15.50
CA LEU A 232 17.83 -11.54 -14.19
C LEU A 232 18.81 -11.93 -13.08
#